data_AF-A0A2Z6EW26-F1
#
_entry.id   AF-A0A2Z6EW26-F1
#
_cell.length_a   1.000
_cell.length_b   1.000
_cell.length_c   1.000
_cell.angle_alpha   90.00
_cell.angle_beta   90.00
_cell.angle_gamma   90.00
#
_symmetry.space_group_name_H-M   'P 1'
#
loop_
_entity.id
_entity.type
_entity.pdbx_description
1 polymer ?
#
loop_
_entity_poly.entity_id
_entity_poly.type
_entity_poly.pdbx_seq_one_letter_code
_entity_poly.pdbx_strand_id
1 'polypeptide(L)'
;MPYQATVYRWLTQSESFRDQYARAREVQADTLADEILDIADDSTRDIKIDEQGNERTQHEAVQRSKLRVDARKWLAGQLAPKKYGDRIQQNISGANDGPIEQKITVVDEAQVKATVAHLEESY
;
A
#
# COMPACT_ATOMS: atom_id res chain seq x y z
N MET A 1 11.31 25.95 10.35
CA MET A 1 11.66 24.59 9.88
C MET A 1 12.66 24.70 8.72
N PRO A 2 13.63 23.79 8.59
CA PRO A 2 14.52 23.74 7.43
C PRO A 2 13.76 23.43 6.13
N TYR A 3 14.34 23.76 4.98
CA TYR A 3 13.76 23.42 3.67
C TYR A 3 13.78 21.91 3.42
N GLN A 4 12.79 21.38 2.68
CA GLN A 4 12.64 19.94 2.44
C GLN A 4 13.91 19.29 1.86
N ALA A 5 14.59 19.94 0.92
CA ALA A 5 15.82 19.38 0.36
C ALA A 5 16.96 19.24 1.39
N THR A 6 16.96 20.08 2.44
CA THR A 6 17.92 19.96 3.54
C THR A 6 17.65 18.71 4.38
N VAL A 7 16.37 18.42 4.66
CA VAL A 7 15.96 17.22 5.40
C VAL A 7 16.31 15.96 4.60
N TYR A 8 16.01 15.93 3.30
CA TYR A 8 16.35 14.79 2.45
C TYR A 8 17.86 14.57 2.35
N ARG A 9 18.66 15.64 2.30
CA ARG A 9 20.11 15.52 2.36
C ARG A 9 20.59 14.86 3.66
N TRP A 10 19.99 15.23 4.81
CA TRP A 10 20.33 14.61 6.09
C TRP A 10 19.98 13.11 6.14
N LEU A 11 18.87 12.68 5.52
CA LEU A 11 18.52 11.26 5.43
C LEU A 11 19.56 10.45 4.66
N THR A 12 20.18 11.03 3.64
CA THR A 12 21.22 10.35 2.86
C THR A 12 22.56 10.31 3.61
N GLN A 13 22.88 11.34 4.39
CA GLN A 13 24.19 11.53 5.01
C GLN A 13 24.34 10.95 6.42
N SER A 14 23.24 10.75 7.16
CA SER A 14 23.27 10.29 8.56
C SER A 14 22.35 9.10 8.78
N GLU A 15 22.93 7.97 9.16
CA GLU A 15 22.20 6.74 9.49
C GLU A 15 21.32 6.92 10.74
N SER A 16 21.87 7.49 11.81
CA SER A 16 21.12 7.73 13.05
C SER A 16 19.91 8.64 12.84
N PHE A 17 20.02 9.64 11.96
CA PHE A 17 18.90 10.51 11.61
C PHE A 17 17.85 9.78 10.77
N ARG A 18 18.29 8.93 9.83
CA ARG A 18 17.40 8.08 9.03
C ARG A 18 16.55 7.16 9.90
N ASP A 19 17.14 6.53 10.92
CA ASP A 19 16.42 5.63 11.83
C ASP A 19 15.42 6.36 12.72
N GLN A 20 15.76 7.56 13.18
CA GLN A 20 14.83 8.41 13.92
C GLN A 20 13.68 8.88 13.02
N TYR A 21 14.01 9.27 11.78
CA TYR A 21 13.01 9.68 10.80
C TYR A 21 12.06 8.53 10.43
N ALA A 22 12.57 7.32 10.23
CA ALA A 22 11.74 6.14 9.97
C ALA A 22 10.74 5.91 11.10
N ARG A 23 11.19 5.93 12.36
CA ARG A 23 10.30 5.82 13.53
C ARG A 23 9.28 6.96 13.60
N ALA A 24 9.69 8.19 13.31
CA ALA A 24 8.78 9.33 13.27
C ALA A 24 7.70 9.17 12.17
N ARG A 25 8.04 8.57 11.03
CA ARG A 25 7.08 8.26 9.96
C ARG A 25 6.12 7.13 10.33
N GLU A 26 6.54 6.16 11.12
CA GLU A 26 5.64 5.15 11.70
C GLU A 26 4.63 5.80 12.67
N VAL A 27 5.10 6.66 13.59
CA VAL A 27 4.20 7.40 14.51
C VAL A 27 3.26 8.34 13.76
N GLN A 28 3.71 8.95 12.66
CA GLN A 28 2.85 9.74 11.81
C GLN A 28 1.67 8.93 11.25
N ALA A 29 1.85 7.63 10.98
CA ALA A 29 0.75 6.78 10.53
C ALA A 29 -0.36 6.70 11.58
N ASP A 30 0.00 6.66 12.87
CA ASP A 30 -0.95 6.66 13.98
C ASP A 30 -1.76 7.97 14.01
N THR A 31 -1.09 9.11 13.89
CA THR A 31 -1.77 10.42 13.83
C THR A 31 -2.73 10.51 12.63
N LEU A 32 -2.30 10.03 11.46
CA LEU A 32 -3.17 10.03 10.27
C LEU A 32 -4.39 9.12 10.46
N ALA A 33 -4.24 8.01 11.19
CA ALA A 33 -5.35 7.12 11.50
C ALA A 33 -6.33 7.75 12.49
N ASP A 34 -5.85 8.44 13.52
CA ASP A 34 -6.70 9.13 14.50
C ASP A 34 -7.50 10.27 13.83
N GLU A 35 -6.85 11.08 12.98
CA GLU A 35 -7.50 12.17 12.25
C GLU A 35 -8.64 11.71 11.31
N ILE A 36 -8.69 10.43 10.92
CA ILE A 36 -9.76 9.92 10.05
C ILE A 36 -11.12 10.03 10.74
N LEU A 37 -11.18 9.72 12.05
CA LEU A 37 -12.43 9.78 12.81
C LEU A 37 -12.92 11.23 12.92
N ASP A 38 -12.01 12.14 13.28
CA ASP A 38 -12.33 13.58 13.38
C ASP A 38 -12.89 14.13 12.05
N ILE A 39 -12.36 13.69 10.90
CA ILE A 39 -12.83 14.13 9.58
C ILE A 39 -14.16 13.47 9.20
N ALA A 40 -14.36 12.20 9.58
CA ALA A 40 -15.58 11.47 9.28
C ALA A 40 -16.78 12.00 10.09
N ASP A 41 -16.54 12.41 11.34
CA ASP A 41 -17.57 12.89 12.25
C ASP A 41 -17.88 14.39 12.09
N ASP A 42 -16.98 15.17 11.46
CA ASP A 42 -17.19 16.60 11.18
C ASP A 42 -18.20 16.81 10.04
N SER A 43 -19.45 17.15 10.44
CA SER A 43 -20.56 17.49 9.54
C SER A 43 -20.80 18.99 9.39
N THR A 44 -19.92 19.85 9.92
CA THR A 44 -20.17 21.30 10.04
C THR A 44 -20.39 22.02 8.70
N ARG A 45 -19.95 21.44 7.58
CA ARG A 45 -20.08 22.01 6.23
C ARG A 45 -20.96 21.20 5.29
N ASP A 46 -21.65 20.18 5.80
CA ASP A 46 -22.40 19.26 4.95
C ASP A 46 -23.75 19.82 4.52
N ILE A 47 -24.25 20.87 5.18
CA ILE A 47 -25.53 21.48 4.88
C ILE A 47 -25.32 22.94 4.46
N LYS A 48 -25.96 23.32 3.34
CA LYS A 48 -26.07 24.70 2.88
C LYS A 48 -27.54 25.06 2.75
N ILE A 49 -27.90 26.25 3.23
CA ILE A 49 -29.24 26.82 3.07
C ILE A 49 -29.31 27.50 1.70
N ASP A 50 -30.34 27.18 0.91
CA ASP A 50 -30.60 27.82 -0.38
C ASP A 50 -31.30 29.19 -0.22
N GLU A 51 -31.46 29.92 -1.32
CA GLU A 51 -32.13 31.24 -1.33
C GLU A 51 -33.60 31.19 -0.87
N GLN A 52 -34.21 29.99 -0.85
CA GLN A 52 -35.58 29.74 -0.44
C GLN A 52 -35.67 29.26 1.02
N GLY A 53 -34.55 29.18 1.74
CA GLY A 53 -34.50 28.74 3.13
C GLY A 53 -34.51 27.22 3.30
N ASN A 54 -34.40 26.43 2.23
CA ASN A 54 -34.34 24.97 2.33
C ASN A 54 -32.92 24.50 2.59
N GLU A 55 -32.77 23.50 3.45
CA GLU A 55 -31.52 22.80 3.67
C GLU A 55 -31.19 21.89 2.50
N ARG A 56 -29.98 22.01 1.96
CA ARG A 56 -29.44 21.12 0.92
C ARG A 56 -28.08 20.59 1.32
N THR A 57 -27.85 19.32 1.05
CA THR A 57 -26.56 18.69 1.27
C THR A 57 -25.51 19.26 0.31
N GLN A 58 -24.40 19.74 0.85
CA GLN A 58 -23.23 20.15 0.10
C GLN A 58 -22.39 18.91 -0.26
N HIS A 59 -22.77 18.24 -1.35
CA HIS A 59 -22.07 17.02 -1.81
C HIS A 59 -20.57 17.20 -1.99
N GLU A 60 -20.09 18.39 -2.35
CA GLU A 60 -18.66 18.67 -2.48
C GLU A 60 -17.92 18.51 -1.13
N ALA A 61 -18.49 19.00 -0.03
CA ALA A 61 -17.90 18.88 1.30
C ALA A 61 -17.80 17.41 1.72
N VAL A 62 -18.90 16.65 1.54
CA VAL A 62 -18.95 15.21 1.84
C VAL A 62 -17.92 14.43 1.02
N GLN A 63 -17.84 14.68 -0.29
CA GLN A 63 -16.87 14.00 -1.16
C GLN A 63 -15.43 14.37 -0.83
N ARG A 64 -15.18 15.62 -0.45
CA ARG A 64 -13.86 16.07 0.01
C ARG A 64 -13.47 15.39 1.32
N SER A 65 -14.38 15.28 2.29
CA SER A 65 -14.14 14.56 3.55
C SER A 65 -13.84 13.09 3.28
N LYS A 66 -14.61 12.43 2.41
CA LYS A 66 -14.34 11.06 1.95
C LYS A 66 -12.94 10.93 1.34
N LEU A 67 -12.58 11.81 0.40
CA LEU A 67 -11.26 11.79 -0.24
C LEU A 67 -10.12 11.99 0.78
N ARG A 68 -10.32 12.86 1.78
CA ARG A 68 -9.33 13.09 2.85
C ARG A 68 -9.14 11.85 3.73
N VAL A 69 -10.22 11.14 4.04
CA VAL A 69 -10.20 9.87 4.78
C VAL A 69 -9.47 8.81 3.96
N ASP A 70 -9.82 8.63 2.69
CA ASP A 70 -9.21 7.62 1.81
C ASP A 70 -7.72 7.87 1.63
N ALA A 71 -7.30 9.12 1.40
CA ALA A 71 -5.90 9.50 1.27
C ALA A 71 -5.10 9.22 2.55
N ARG A 72 -5.68 9.51 3.72
CA ARG A 72 -5.05 9.22 5.03
C ARG A 72 -4.92 7.74 5.28
N LYS A 73 -5.97 6.96 4.99
CA LYS A 73 -5.95 5.50 5.11
C LYS A 73 -4.85 4.90 4.24
N TRP A 74 -4.76 5.33 2.97
CA TRP A 74 -3.73 4.87 2.06
C TRP A 74 -2.32 5.23 2.57
N LEU A 75 -2.10 6.48 3.00
CA LEU A 75 -0.81 6.91 3.55
C LEU A 75 -0.44 6.14 4.82
N ALA A 76 -1.35 5.95 5.77
CA ALA A 76 -1.10 5.19 6.98
C ALA A 76 -0.70 3.73 6.67
N GLY A 77 -1.38 3.10 5.70
CA GLY A 77 -1.04 1.76 5.21
C GLY A 77 0.35 1.67 4.56
N GLN A 78 0.80 2.72 3.86
CA GLN A 78 2.15 2.77 3.29
C GLN A 78 3.24 3.05 4.34
N LEU A 79 2.94 3.89 5.34
CA LEU A 79 3.91 4.29 6.37
C LEU A 79 4.10 3.24 7.46
N ALA A 80 3.05 2.51 7.81
CA ALA A 80 3.12 1.41 8.77
C ALA A 80 2.34 0.16 8.28
N PRO A 81 2.83 -0.55 7.25
CA PRO A 81 2.12 -1.68 6.63
C PRO A 81 1.77 -2.82 7.59
N LYS A 82 2.59 -3.04 8.62
CA LYS A 82 2.34 -4.09 9.64
C LYS A 82 1.08 -3.80 10.48
N LYS A 83 0.76 -2.53 10.72
CA LYS A 83 -0.33 -2.07 11.59
C LYS A 83 -1.59 -1.72 10.78
N TYR A 84 -1.43 -0.95 9.70
CA TYR A 84 -2.53 -0.39 8.91
C TYR A 84 -2.60 -0.92 7.47
N GLY A 85 -1.66 -1.77 7.06
CA GLY A 85 -1.70 -2.38 5.73
C GLY A 85 -2.83 -3.41 5.62
N ASP A 86 -3.30 -3.61 4.39
CA ASP A 86 -4.34 -4.59 4.11
C ASP A 86 -3.85 -6.01 4.44
N ARG A 87 -4.60 -6.70 5.31
CA ARG A 87 -4.33 -8.10 5.65
C ARG A 87 -5.06 -9.00 4.66
N ILE A 88 -4.30 -9.65 3.79
CA ILE A 88 -4.82 -10.66 2.88
C ILE A 88 -4.53 -12.04 3.47
N GLN A 89 -5.58 -12.80 3.78
CA GLN A 89 -5.47 -14.24 4.08
C GLN A 89 -5.78 -15.01 2.79
N GLN A 90 -4.82 -15.79 2.31
CA GLN A 90 -5.01 -16.66 1.15
C GLN A 90 -5.01 -18.12 1.61
N ASN A 91 -6.11 -18.81 1.38
CA ASN A 91 -6.16 -20.27 1.46
C ASN A 91 -5.69 -20.82 0.13
N ILE A 92 -4.48 -21.37 0.10
CA ILE A 92 -3.89 -21.96 -1.09
C ILE A 92 -4.02 -23.48 -0.98
N SER A 93 -4.90 -24.06 -1.79
CA SER A 93 -5.10 -25.51 -1.91
C SER A 93 -4.89 -26.00 -3.34
N GLY A 94 -4.57 -27.28 -3.48
CA GLY A 94 -4.41 -27.96 -4.76
C GLY A 94 -5.75 -28.38 -5.37
N ALA A 95 -5.71 -29.22 -6.41
CA ALA A 95 -6.92 -29.70 -7.06
C ALA A 95 -7.86 -30.38 -6.04
N ASN A 96 -9.16 -30.07 -6.12
CA ASN A 96 -10.20 -30.60 -5.22
C ASN A 96 -9.94 -30.35 -3.73
N ASP A 97 -9.37 -29.18 -3.39
CA ASP A 97 -9.02 -28.82 -2.00
C ASP A 97 -7.94 -29.74 -1.38
N GLY A 98 -7.21 -30.45 -2.24
CA GLY A 98 -6.16 -31.38 -1.87
C GLY A 98 -4.78 -30.73 -1.70
N PRO A 99 -3.74 -31.54 -1.47
CA PRO A 99 -2.36 -31.07 -1.41
C PRO A 99 -1.94 -30.39 -2.71
N ILE A 100 -1.05 -29.38 -2.61
CA ILE A 100 -0.45 -28.74 -3.78
C ILE A 100 0.53 -29.74 -4.43
N GLU A 101 0.22 -30.18 -5.64
CA GLU A 101 1.11 -31.04 -6.43
C GLU A 101 2.13 -30.19 -7.19
N GLN A 102 3.42 -30.46 -6.98
CA GLN A 102 4.51 -29.84 -7.74
C GLN A 102 5.22 -30.91 -8.58
N LYS A 103 5.19 -30.73 -9.91
CA LYS A 103 5.96 -31.56 -10.84
C LYS A 103 7.28 -30.87 -11.17
N ILE A 104 8.36 -31.31 -10.52
CA ILE A 104 9.72 -30.83 -10.79
C ILE A 104 10.35 -31.77 -11.82
N THR A 105 10.60 -31.28 -13.03
CA THR A 105 11.41 -32.00 -14.01
C THR A 105 12.85 -31.55 -13.86
N VAL A 106 13.71 -32.41 -13.30
CA VAL A 106 15.15 -32.20 -13.32
C VAL A 106 15.64 -32.73 -14.67
N VAL A 107 16.13 -31.83 -15.52
CA VAL A 107 16.72 -32.22 -16.80
C VAL A 107 18.22 -32.39 -16.61
N ASP A 108 18.72 -33.58 -16.91
CA ASP A 108 20.16 -33.84 -16.90
C ASP A 108 20.81 -33.09 -18.07
N GLU A 109 21.75 -32.20 -17.75
CA GLU A 109 22.46 -31.36 -18.71
C GLU A 109 23.20 -32.20 -19.76
N ALA A 110 23.62 -33.42 -19.39
CA ALA A 110 24.25 -34.36 -20.32
C ALA A 110 23.25 -34.91 -21.35
N GLN A 111 22.01 -35.20 -20.94
CA GLN A 111 20.97 -35.65 -21.86
C GLN A 111 20.52 -34.53 -22.80
N VAL A 112 20.45 -33.29 -22.32
CA VAL A 112 20.13 -32.12 -23.17
C VAL A 112 21.20 -31.93 -24.24
N LYS A 113 22.49 -31.94 -23.86
CA LYS A 113 23.59 -31.78 -24.81
C LYS A 113 23.66 -32.91 -25.84
N ALA A 114 23.42 -34.16 -25.41
CA ALA A 114 23.38 -35.30 -26.34
C ALA A 114 22.21 -35.22 -27.33
N THR A 115 21.04 -34.75 -26.88
CA THR A 115 19.86 -34.61 -27.76
C THR A 115 20.05 -33.48 -28.77
N VAL A 116 20.69 -32.37 -28.36
CA VAL A 116 21.03 -31.25 -29.25
C VAL A 116 22.06 -31.66 -30.31
N ALA A 117 23.10 -32.40 -29.92
CA ALA A 117 24.12 -32.88 -30.86
C ALA A 117 23.54 -33.80 -31.94
N HIS A 118 22.62 -34.71 -31.58
CA HIS A 118 21.95 -35.58 -32.57
C HIS A 118 21.00 -34.84 -33.52
N LEU A 119 20.44 -33.70 -33.10
CA LEU A 119 19.61 -32.85 -33.97
C LEU A 119 20.45 -32.03 -34.95
N GLU A 120 21.68 -31.67 -34.57
CA GLU A 120 22.62 -30.95 -35.45
C GLU A 120 23.26 -31.88 -36.49
N GLU A 121 23.39 -33.18 -36.22
CA GLU A 121 23.85 -34.19 -37.18
C GLU A 121 22.77 -34.64 -38.18
N SER A 122 21.49 -34.32 -37.94
CA SER A 122 20.37 -34.70 -38.82
C SER A 122 19.98 -33.63 -39.86
N TYR A 123 20.80 -32.59 -40.05
CA TYR A 123 20.61 -31.50 -41.01
C TYR A 123 21.73 -31.44 -42.05
#